data_AF-X0VNI1-F1
#
_entry.id   AF-X0VNI1-F1
#
_cell.length_a   1.000
_cell.length_b   1.000
_cell.length_c   1.000
_cell.angle_alpha   90.00
_cell.angle_beta   90.00
_cell.angle_gamma   90.00
#
_symmetry.space_group_name_H-M   'P 1'
#
loop_
_entity.id
_entity.type
_entity.pdbx_description
1 polymer ?
#
loop_
_entity_poly.entity_id
_entity_poly.type
_entity_poly.pdbx_seq_one_letter_code
_entity_poly.pdbx_strand_id
1 'polypeptide(L)' 'RIVASNRMIAQAEELGADAIINIRFVTTSVIGSAAELLAYGTAVKLSKPKT' A
#
# COMPACT_ATOMS: atom_id res chain seq x y z
N ARG A 1 -11.42 -1.01 -1.09
CA ARG A 1 -10.22 -0.14 -1.25
C ARG A 1 -9.67 0.33 0.09
N ILE A 2 -10.45 1.07 0.90
CA ILE A 2 -10.00 1.65 2.18
C ILE A 2 -9.36 0.60 3.10
N VAL A 3 -10.00 -0.56 3.29
CA VAL A 3 -9.45 -1.64 4.14
C VAL A 3 -8.08 -2.14 3.65
N ALA A 4 -7.91 -2.34 2.34
CA ALA A 4 -6.63 -2.78 1.77
C ALA A 4 -5.55 -1.69 1.92
N SER A 5 -5.91 -0.42 1.72
CA SER A 5 -5.01 0.71 1.95
C SER A 5 -4.58 0.82 3.41
N ASN A 6 -5.50 0.67 4.36
CA ASN A 6 -5.18 0.76 5.79
C ASN A 6 -4.25 -0.37 6.23
N ARG A 7 -4.42 -1.59 5.70
CA ARG A 7 -3.49 -2.70 5.95
C ARG A 7 -2.09 -2.40 5.43
N MET A 8 -1.98 -1.86 4.22
CA MET A 8 -0.69 -1.45 3.64
C MET A 8 -0.04 -0.30 4.43
N ILE A 9 -0.84 0.66 4.91
CA ILE A 9 -0.36 1.78 5.74
C ILE A 9 0.17 1.26 7.08
N ALA A 10 -0.58 0.41 7.77
CA ALA A 10 -0.15 -0.17 9.05
C ALA A 10 1.18 -0.93 8.92
N GLN A 11 1.36 -1.69 7.83
CA GLN A 11 2.64 -2.35 7.53
C GLN A 11 3.78 -1.35 7.28
N ALA A 12 3.52 -0.24 6.58
CA ALA A 12 4.52 0.79 6.36
C ALA A 12 4.90 1.53 7.66
N GLU A 13 3.92 1.78 8.53
CA GLU A 13 4.12 2.38 9.86
C GLU A 13 4.98 1.48 10.76
N GLU A 14 4.74 0.17 10.76
CA GLU A 14 5.56 -0.81 11.48
C GLU A 14 7.03 -0.81 11.02
N LEU A 15 7.26 -0.53 9.73
CA LEU A 15 8.58 -0.36 9.14
C LEU A 15 9.21 1.02 9.40
N GLY A 16 8.52 1.93 10.09
CA GLY A 16 9.00 3.28 10.40
C GLY A 16 9.10 4.22 9.18
N ALA A 17 8.37 3.90 8.11
CA ALA A 17 8.25 4.71 6.91
C ALA A 17 7.35 5.93 7.15
N ASP A 18 7.59 7.01 6.40
CA ASP A 18 6.77 8.23 6.40
C ASP A 18 6.04 8.47 5.08
N ALA A 19 6.28 7.61 4.08
CA ALA A 19 5.59 7.62 2.81
C ALA A 19 5.55 6.21 2.18
N ILE A 20 4.59 6.02 1.27
CA ILE A 20 4.49 4.83 0.42
C ILE A 20 4.46 5.31 -1.03
N ILE A 21 5.42 4.86 -1.84
CA ILE A 21 5.54 5.25 -3.25
C ILE A 21 5.21 4.10 -4.19
N ASN A 22 4.92 4.42 -5.45
CA ASN A 22 4.59 3.44 -6.50
C ASN A 22 3.44 2.49 -6.09
N ILE A 23 2.39 3.06 -5.48
CA ILE A 23 1.23 2.30 -5.01
C ILE A 23 0.47 1.73 -6.21
N ARG A 24 0.11 0.44 -6.12
CA ARG A 24 -0.73 -0.26 -7.08
C ARG A 24 -1.87 -0.97 -6.39
N PHE A 25 -3.02 -0.97 -7.05
CA PHE A 25 -4.16 -1.77 -6.68
C PHE A 25 -4.34 -2.85 -7.73
N VAL A 26 -4.46 -4.09 -7.28
CA VAL A 26 -4.71 -5.24 -8.14
C VAL A 26 -5.94 -5.95 -7.64
N THR A 27 -6.81 -6.31 -8.57
CA THR A 27 -7.99 -7.13 -8.31
C THR A 27 -7.87 -8.45 -9.04
N THR A 28 -8.25 -9.54 -8.37
CA THR A 28 -8.38 -10.85 -9.02
C THR A 28 -9.74 -11.43 -8.68
N SER A 29 -10.45 -11.96 -9.67
CA SER A 29 -11.70 -12.69 -9.43
C SER A 29 -11.40 -13.97 -8.64
N VAL A 30 -12.23 -14.28 -7.64
CA VAL A 30 -12.06 -15.48 -6.79
C VAL A 30 -13.16 -16.49 -7.07
N ILE A 31 -14.41 -16.16 -6.72
CA ILE A 31 -15.59 -17.01 -6.99
C ILE A 31 -16.80 -16.15 -7.33
N GLY A 32 -17.56 -16.53 -8.36
CA GLY A 32 -18.79 -15.83 -8.75
C GLY A 32 -18.60 -14.31 -8.85
N SER A 33 -19.38 -13.56 -8.07
CA SER A 33 -19.33 -12.09 -7.99
C SER A 33 -18.31 -11.54 -6.98
N ALA A 34 -17.43 -12.37 -6.42
CA ALA A 34 -16.41 -11.97 -5.46
C ALA A 34 -15.04 -11.78 -6.13
N ALA A 35 -14.31 -10.76 -5.69
CA ALA A 35 -12.94 -10.48 -6.11
C ALA A 35 -12.08 -10.10 -4.90
N GLU A 36 -10.81 -10.48 -4.93
CA GLU A 36 -9.81 -9.99 -4.00
C GLU A 36 -9.35 -8.60 -4.43
N LEU A 37 -8.95 -7.79 -3.45
CA LEU A 37 -8.33 -6.48 -3.68
C LEU A 37 -7.05 -6.36 -2.87
N LEU A 38 -5.92 -6.36 -3.58
CA LEU A 38 -4.60 -6.14 -3.03
C LEU A 38 -4.17 -4.69 -3.25
N ALA A 39 -3.59 -4.08 -2.22
CA ALA A 39 -2.90 -2.81 -2.30
C ALA A 39 -1.45 -3.03 -1.87
N TYR A 40 -0.49 -2.60 -2.69
CA TYR A 40 0.93 -2.70 -2.38
C TYR A 40 1.71 -1.50 -2.94
N GLY A 41 2.89 -1.26 -2.38
CA GLY A 41 3.78 -0.17 -2.76
C GLY A 41 5.12 -0.30 -2.03
N THR A 42 5.98 0.70 -2.15
CA THR A 42 7.29 0.73 -1.47
C THR A 42 7.24 1.68 -0.29
N ALA A 43 7.41 1.16 0.92
CA ALA A 43 7.55 1.96 2.12
C ALA A 43 8.92 2.66 2.12
N VAL A 44 8.94 3.98 2.28
CA VAL A 44 10.16 4.80 2.21
C VAL A 44 10.21 5.81 3.36
N LYS A 45 11.43 6.30 3.63
CA LYS A 45 11.66 7.44 4.52
C LYS A 45 12.18 8.61 3.70
N LEU A 46 11.44 9.71 3.67
CA LEU A 46 11.79 10.87 2.86
C LEU A 46 12.94 11.64 3.53
N SER A 47 14.01 11.88 2.77
CA SER A 47 15.06 12.81 3.20
C SER A 47 14.72 14.22 2.71
N LYS A 48 15.19 15.24 3.44
CA LYS A 48 15.05 16.62 2.98
C LYS A 48 15.76 16.78 1.64
N PRO A 49 15.19 17.56 0.70
CA PRO A 49 15.90 17.91 -0.52
C PRO A 49 17.28 18.45 -0.17
N LYS A 50 18.33 17.91 -0.78
CA LYS A 50 19.66 18.50 -0.71
C LYS A 50 19.66 19.70 -1.64
N THR A 51 19.70 20.90 -1.06
CA THR A 51 19.90 22.16 -1.78
C THR A 51 21.26 22.19 -2.46
#